data_AF-A0A7N2M419-F1
#
_entry.id   AF-A0A7N2M419-F1
#
_cell.length_a   1.000
_cell.length_b   1.000
_cell.length_c   1.000
_cell.angle_alpha   90.00
_cell.angle_beta   90.00
_cell.angle_gamma   90.00
#
_symmetry.space_group_name_H-M   'P 1'
#
loop_
_entity.id
_entity.type
_entity.pdbx_description
1 polymer ?
#
loop_
_entity_poly.entity_id
_entity_poly.type
_entity_poly.pdbx_seq_one_letter_code
_entity_poly.pdbx_strand_id
1 'polypeptide(L)'
;MSLSKSSTDLSLLPLRKRRKENPTQSSEPLYELINKLPDALLSEIFYRLPCRSAFQFKSASKRWFSLISDPYFVCGFIHHRHQFSESNSSDSNSDPFTRVTELF
;
A
#
# COMPACT_ATOMS: atom_id res chain seq x y z
N MET A 1 -37.54 44.64 -7.51
CA MET A 1 -37.34 43.19 -7.43
C MET A 1 -36.73 42.72 -8.74
N SER A 2 -35.41 42.57 -8.77
CA SER A 2 -34.64 42.10 -9.93
C SER A 2 -34.52 40.57 -9.88
N LEU A 3 -34.98 39.91 -10.92
CA LEU A 3 -34.88 38.46 -11.10
C LEU A 3 -33.64 38.18 -11.97
N SER A 4 -32.49 37.91 -11.35
CA SER A 4 -31.31 37.41 -12.05
C SER A 4 -31.31 35.89 -12.05
N LYS A 5 -31.41 35.33 -13.26
CA LYS A 5 -31.27 33.91 -13.53
C LYS A 5 -29.79 33.54 -13.37
N SER A 6 -29.48 32.59 -12.49
CA SER A 6 -28.17 31.90 -12.49
C SER A 6 -28.45 30.42 -12.70
N SER A 7 -28.55 30.04 -13.98
CA SER A 7 -28.63 28.66 -14.42
C SER A 7 -27.21 28.11 -14.41
N THR A 8 -26.93 27.20 -13.50
CA THR A 8 -25.63 26.53 -13.35
C THR A 8 -25.39 25.67 -14.59
N ASP A 9 -24.65 26.21 -15.55
CA ASP A 9 -24.22 25.49 -16.74
C ASP A 9 -23.09 24.54 -16.37
N LEU A 10 -23.46 23.32 -15.95
CA LEU A 10 -22.55 22.22 -15.65
C LEU A 10 -22.12 21.44 -16.90
N SER A 11 -22.31 21.99 -18.11
CA SER A 11 -22.01 21.28 -19.37
C SER A 11 -20.53 21.22 -19.76
N LEU A 12 -19.62 21.87 -19.01
CA LEU A 12 -18.20 21.93 -19.33
C LEU A 12 -17.30 21.09 -18.40
N LEU A 13 -17.82 20.00 -17.82
CA LEU A 13 -16.94 18.96 -17.29
C LEU A 13 -16.47 18.07 -18.45
N PRO A 14 -15.16 17.94 -18.72
CA PRO A 14 -14.65 16.99 -19.70
C PRO A 14 -15.05 15.57 -19.30
N LEU A 15 -16.14 15.08 -19.89
CA LEU A 15 -16.52 13.69 -19.83
C LEU A 15 -15.39 12.93 -20.52
N ARG A 16 -14.56 12.25 -19.71
CA ARG A 16 -13.49 11.38 -20.20
C ARG A 16 -14.08 10.42 -21.22
N LYS A 17 -13.90 10.75 -22.50
CA LYS A 17 -14.24 9.91 -23.64
C LYS A 17 -13.48 8.59 -23.43
N ARG A 18 -14.19 7.54 -23.02
CA ARG A 18 -13.63 6.19 -22.94
C ARG A 18 -13.13 5.84 -24.33
N ARG A 19 -11.83 5.98 -24.53
CA ARG A 19 -11.13 5.46 -25.70
C ARG A 19 -11.37 3.96 -25.68
N LYS A 20 -12.07 3.45 -26.69
CA LYS A 20 -12.27 2.02 -26.90
C LYS A 20 -10.93 1.46 -27.36
N GLU A 21 -10.12 1.00 -26.40
CA GLU A 21 -8.91 0.25 -26.69
C GLU A 21 -9.31 -1.12 -27.27
N ASN A 22 -8.68 -1.50 -28.38
CA ASN A 22 -8.81 -2.84 -28.97
C ASN A 22 -8.24 -3.87 -27.99
N PRO A 23 -8.88 -5.04 -27.77
CA PRO A 23 -8.32 -6.10 -26.94
C PRO A 23 -7.18 -6.80 -27.70
N THR A 24 -5.99 -6.19 -27.66
CA THR A 24 -4.75 -6.83 -28.09
C THR A 24 -4.34 -7.82 -26.99
N GLN A 25 -4.38 -9.09 -27.36
CA GLN A 25 -3.95 -10.30 -26.67
C GLN A 25 -3.01 -10.15 -25.46
N SER A 26 -3.53 -10.60 -24.31
CA SER A 26 -2.86 -11.36 -23.25
C SER A 26 -1.45 -10.93 -22.82
N SER A 27 -1.33 -9.76 -22.21
CA SER A 27 -0.45 -9.68 -21.04
C SER A 27 -1.37 -9.65 -19.84
N GLU A 28 -1.37 -10.71 -19.04
CA GLU A 28 -1.97 -10.63 -17.71
C GLU A 28 -1.35 -9.41 -17.03
N PRO A 29 -2.15 -8.40 -16.68
CA PRO A 29 -1.60 -7.16 -16.20
C PRO A 29 -0.82 -7.45 -14.91
N LEU A 30 0.36 -6.86 -14.75
CA LEU A 30 1.31 -7.23 -13.69
C LEU A 30 0.71 -7.22 -12.28
N TYR A 31 -0.33 -6.42 -12.03
CA TYR A 31 -1.05 -6.41 -10.76
C TYR A 31 -1.70 -7.77 -10.42
N GLU A 32 -2.16 -8.49 -11.44
CA GLU A 32 -2.83 -9.77 -11.28
C GLU A 32 -1.82 -10.87 -10.93
N LEU A 33 -0.60 -10.79 -11.48
CA LEU A 33 0.49 -11.69 -11.11
C LEU A 33 0.89 -11.51 -9.65
N ILE A 34 1.04 -10.27 -9.19
CA ILE A 34 1.42 -9.99 -7.79
C ILE A 34 0.30 -10.47 -6.85
N ASN A 35 -0.98 -10.30 -7.24
CA ASN A 35 -2.12 -10.82 -6.49
C ASN A 35 -2.24 -12.36 -6.52
N LYS A 36 -1.46 -13.08 -7.33
CA LYS A 36 -1.39 -14.55 -7.36
C LYS A 36 -0.20 -15.12 -6.57
N LEU A 37 0.74 -14.30 -6.11
CA LEU A 37 1.87 -14.75 -5.28
C LEU A 37 1.37 -15.37 -3.97
N PRO A 38 1.96 -16.46 -3.44
CA PRO A 38 1.67 -16.98 -2.10
C PRO A 38 1.75 -15.92 -0.99
N ASP A 39 0.94 -16.06 0.07
CA ASP A 39 0.91 -15.12 1.19
C ASP A 39 2.27 -15.01 1.91
N ALA A 40 3.03 -16.10 1.98
CA ALA A 40 4.38 -16.10 2.54
C ALA A 40 5.32 -15.15 1.78
N LEU A 41 5.31 -15.18 0.44
CA LEU A 41 6.13 -14.30 -0.38
C LEU A 41 5.65 -12.84 -0.30
N LEU A 42 4.34 -12.61 -0.27
CA LEU A 42 3.80 -11.26 -0.04
C LEU A 42 4.25 -10.72 1.32
N SER A 43 4.26 -11.57 2.35
CA SER A 43 4.70 -11.19 3.69
C SER A 43 6.17 -10.78 3.70
N GLU A 44 7.05 -11.55 3.05
CA GLU A 44 8.46 -11.19 2.91
C GLU A 44 8.67 -9.86 2.16
N ILE A 45 7.89 -9.60 1.11
CA ILE A 45 7.92 -8.31 0.40
C ILE A 45 7.57 -7.19 1.38
N PHE A 46 6.49 -7.33 2.15
CA PHE A 46 6.08 -6.32 3.11
C PHE A 46 7.06 -6.15 4.28
N TYR A 47 7.69 -7.21 4.77
CA TYR A 47 8.70 -7.16 5.84
C TYR A 47 9.93 -6.32 5.47
N ARG A 48 10.26 -6.26 4.19
CA ARG A 48 11.37 -5.44 3.66
C ARG A 48 11.02 -3.96 3.54
N LEU A 49 9.76 -3.59 3.63
CA LEU A 49 9.33 -2.19 3.50
C LEU A 49 9.48 -1.43 4.84
N PRO A 50 9.66 -0.10 4.79
CA PRO A 50 9.55 0.72 5.99
C PRO A 50 8.17 0.57 6.63
N CYS A 51 8.13 0.52 7.98
CA CYS A 51 6.92 0.25 8.76
C CYS A 51 5.72 1.11 8.31
N ARG A 52 5.90 2.43 8.20
CA ARG A 52 4.83 3.34 7.76
C ARG A 52 4.33 3.07 6.34
N SER A 53 5.19 2.60 5.45
CA SER A 53 4.82 2.29 4.07
C SER A 53 4.09 0.96 3.98
N ALA A 54 4.55 -0.06 4.72
CA ALA A 54 3.95 -1.40 4.76
C ALA A 54 2.44 -1.35 5.04
N PHE A 55 2.02 -0.55 6.03
CA PHE A 55 0.60 -0.44 6.40
C PHE A 55 -0.27 0.34 5.40
N GLN A 56 0.30 1.21 4.55
CA GLN A 56 -0.46 1.94 3.53
C GLN A 56 -0.92 1.01 2.39
N PHE A 57 -0.20 -0.10 2.18
CA PHE A 57 -0.51 -1.10 1.16
C PHE A 57 -1.80 -1.88 1.43
N LYS A 58 -2.40 -1.74 2.61
CA LYS A 58 -3.77 -2.19 2.90
C LYS A 58 -4.81 -1.63 1.91
N SER A 59 -4.54 -0.47 1.31
CA SER A 59 -5.42 0.16 0.32
C SER A 59 -5.31 -0.43 -1.09
N ALA A 60 -4.30 -1.25 -1.39
CA ALA A 60 -4.03 -1.72 -2.75
C ALA A 60 -4.99 -2.82 -3.22
N SER A 61 -5.36 -3.75 -2.34
CA SER A 61 -6.34 -4.80 -2.64
C SER A 61 -6.93 -5.39 -1.36
N LYS A 62 -8.09 -6.05 -1.47
CA LYS A 62 -8.72 -6.76 -0.35
C LYS A 62 -7.82 -7.83 0.25
N ARG A 63 -7.04 -8.50 -0.60
CA ARG A 63 -6.12 -9.56 -0.17
C ARG A 63 -4.99 -8.98 0.68
N TRP A 64 -4.40 -7.87 0.24
CA TRP A 64 -3.32 -7.21 0.97
C TRP A 64 -3.82 -6.62 2.29
N PHE A 65 -5.04 -6.06 2.29
CA PHE A 65 -5.70 -5.65 3.53
C PHE A 65 -5.81 -6.80 4.54
N SER A 66 -6.31 -7.96 4.08
CA SER A 66 -6.48 -9.14 4.94
C SER A 66 -5.15 -9.62 5.49
N LEU A 67 -4.13 -9.75 4.64
CA LEU A 67 -2.81 -10.23 5.02
C LEU A 67 -2.11 -9.30 6.03
N ILE A 68 -2.12 -7.99 5.78
CA ILE A 68 -1.46 -7.00 6.66
C ILE A 68 -2.21 -6.83 7.99
N SER A 69 -3.52 -7.12 8.01
CA SER A 69 -4.32 -7.04 9.24
C SER A 69 -4.25 -8.31 10.10
N ASP A 70 -3.61 -9.36 9.60
CA ASP A 70 -3.43 -10.61 10.34
C ASP A 70 -2.45 -10.41 11.51
N PRO A 71 -2.82 -10.77 12.76
CA PRO A 71 -1.90 -10.72 13.90
C PRO A 71 -0.59 -11.49 13.67
N TYR A 72 -0.61 -12.63 12.97
CA TYR A 72 0.58 -13.41 12.65
C TYR A 72 1.56 -12.63 11.76
N PHE A 73 1.03 -11.84 10.83
CA PHE A 73 1.83 -10.94 10.01
C PHE A 73 2.49 -9.85 10.87
N VAL A 74 1.76 -9.26 11.82
CA VAL A 74 2.30 -8.22 12.72
C VAL A 74 3.44 -8.78 13.58
N CYS A 75 3.25 -9.97 14.17
CA CYS A 75 4.30 -10.64 14.94
C CYS A 75 5.55 -10.93 14.09
N GLY A 76 5.37 -11.47 12.89
CA GLY A 76 6.48 -11.73 11.97
C GLY A 76 7.17 -10.46 11.49
N PHE A 77 6.43 -9.38 11.25
CA PHE A 77 6.96 -8.08 10.87
C PHE A 77 7.90 -7.53 11.95
N ILE A 78 7.44 -7.54 13.21
CA ILE A 78 8.24 -7.11 14.37
C ILE A 78 9.51 -7.95 14.48
N HIS A 79 9.38 -9.29 14.44
CA HIS A 79 10.52 -10.19 14.53
C HIS A 79 11.56 -9.93 13.43
N HIS A 80 11.13 -9.79 12.18
CA HIS A 80 12.01 -9.51 11.05
C HIS A 80 12.77 -8.18 11.21
N ARG A 81 12.16 -7.16 11.85
CA ARG A 81 12.84 -5.88 12.10
C ARG A 81 13.91 -5.98 13.18
N HIS A 82 13.67 -6.76 14.23
CA HIS A 82 14.67 -6.96 15.29
C HIS A 82 15.93 -7.64 14.75
N GLN A 83 15.76 -8.66 13.91
CA GLN A 83 16.89 -9.36 13.27
C GLN A 83 17.77 -8.43 12.44
N PHE A 84 17.18 -7.42 11.80
CA PHE A 84 17.91 -6.42 11.01
C PHE A 84 18.65 -5.38 11.86
N SER A 85 18.28 -5.22 13.13
CA SER A 85 18.92 -4.28 14.07
C SER A 85 20.11 -4.94 14.77
N GLU A 86 20.01 -6.22 15.16
CA GLU A 86 21.06 -6.92 15.91
C GLU A 86 22.36 -7.11 15.10
N SER A 87 22.26 -7.28 13.77
CA SER A 87 23.43 -7.48 12.90
C SER A 87 24.35 -6.26 12.76
N ASN A 88 23.93 -5.08 13.22
CA ASN A 88 24.71 -3.84 13.10
C ASN A 88 25.29 -3.35 14.45
N SER A 89 25.18 -4.13 15.52
CA SER A 89 25.42 -3.68 16.90
C SER A 89 26.89 -3.59 17.36
N SER A 90 27.87 -3.50 16.45
CA SER A 90 29.26 -3.27 16.88
C SER A 90 29.64 -1.81 17.09
N ASP A 91 28.86 -0.83 16.61
CA ASP A 91 29.23 0.58 16.81
C ASP A 91 28.02 1.52 17.01
N SER A 92 27.97 2.09 18.22
CA SER A 92 27.56 3.47 18.55
C SER A 92 26.26 4.05 17.95
N ASN A 93 25.25 4.23 18.82
CA ASN A 93 24.31 5.36 18.84
C ASN A 93 23.74 5.84 17.49
N SER A 94 22.76 5.14 16.92
CA SER A 94 21.57 5.74 16.29
C SER A 94 20.69 4.69 15.61
N ASP A 95 19.64 4.22 16.28
CA ASP A 95 18.53 3.56 15.58
C ASP A 95 17.31 4.50 15.56
N PRO A 96 17.00 5.14 14.41
CA PRO A 96 15.91 6.10 14.31
C PRO A 96 14.51 5.47 14.36
N PHE A 97 14.39 4.14 14.45
CA PHE A 97 13.09 3.45 14.33
C PHE A 97 12.51 2.90 15.63
N THR A 98 13.24 2.88 16.74
CA THR A 98 12.75 2.36 18.04
C THR A 98 11.65 3.23 18.68
N ARG A 99 11.53 4.50 18.27
CA ARG A 99 10.59 5.47 18.86
C ARG A 99 9.09 5.20 18.63
N VAL A 100 8.71 4.15 17.90
CA VAL A 100 7.29 3.83 17.63
C VAL A 100 6.72 2.84 18.66
N THR A 101 7.56 2.19 19.47
CA THR A 101 7.10 1.24 20.51
C THR A 101 6.65 1.90 21.81
N GLU A 102 6.83 3.21 21.98
CA GLU A 102 6.48 3.95 23.21
C GLU A 102 5.12 4.71 23.15
N LEU A 103 4.28 4.45 22.14
CA LEU A 103 2.99 5.15 21.98
C LEU A 103 1.76 4.24 21.86
N PHE A 104 1.79 3.06 22.48
CA PHE A 104 0.58 2.28 22.76
C PHE A 104 0.60 1.74 24.19
#